data_AF-A0A8W8KVU4-F1
#
_entry.id   AF-A0A8W8KVU4-F1
#
_cell.length_a   1.000
_cell.length_b   1.000
_cell.length_c   1.000
_cell.angle_alpha   90.00
_cell.angle_beta   90.00
_cell.angle_gamma   90.00
#
_symmetry.space_group_name_H-M   'P 1'
#
loop_
_entity.id
_entity.type
_entity.pdbx_description
1 polymer ?
#
loop_
_entity_poly.entity_id
_entity_poly.type
_entity_poly.pdbx_seq_one_letter_code
_entity_poly.pdbx_strand_id
1 'polypeptide(L)'
;MGAYQENVEEKAALKASRTRAAKANVQEDYTGKDKEVNKSIRKDKRDHIDNLVKQAKEAAGQGNLRELYMVIMKLSNKFQQTYKPEKDKNRNLLQ
;
A
#
# COMPACT_ATOMS: atom_id res chain seq x y z
N MET A 1 -1.78 -4.72 -14.07
CA MET A 1 -2.00 -6.19 -14.03
C MET A 1 -0.87 -6.98 -14.68
N GLY A 2 -0.18 -6.49 -15.72
CA GLY A 2 0.87 -7.26 -16.43
C GLY A 2 2.03 -7.76 -15.56
N ALA A 3 2.71 -6.88 -14.82
CA ALA A 3 3.94 -7.24 -14.08
C ALA A 3 3.79 -8.32 -12.99
N TYR A 4 2.59 -8.46 -12.41
CA TYR A 4 2.31 -9.52 -11.43
C TYR A 4 2.07 -10.86 -12.12
N GLN A 5 1.29 -10.86 -13.19
CA GLN A 5 1.05 -12.05 -14.02
C GLN A 5 2.38 -12.59 -14.58
N GLU A 6 3.22 -11.69 -15.10
CA GLU A 6 4.54 -12.05 -15.65
C GLU A 6 5.47 -12.68 -14.60
N ASN A 7 5.48 -12.18 -13.36
CA ASN A 7 6.25 -12.79 -12.27
C ASN A 7 5.78 -14.21 -11.94
N VAL A 8 4.47 -14.45 -12.02
CA VAL A 8 3.89 -15.79 -11.78
C VAL A 8 4.30 -16.75 -12.91
N GLU A 9 4.29 -16.29 -14.15
CA GLU A 9 4.70 -17.08 -15.33
C GLU A 9 6.18 -17.43 -15.30
N GLU A 10 7.07 -16.49 -15.00
CA GLU A 10 8.51 -16.76 -14.88
C GLU A 10 8.84 -17.69 -13.72
N LYS A 11 8.12 -17.57 -12.60
CA LYS A 11 8.25 -18.50 -11.47
C LYS A 11 7.82 -19.92 -11.84
N ALA A 12 6.84 -20.07 -12.74
CA ALA A 12 6.45 -21.36 -13.29
C ALA A 12 7.52 -21.90 -14.26
N ALA A 13 8.08 -21.04 -15.12
CA ALA A 13 9.16 -21.40 -16.04
C ALA A 13 10.43 -21.87 -15.31
N LEU A 14 10.78 -21.24 -14.18
CA LEU A 14 11.89 -21.65 -13.32
C LEU A 14 11.71 -23.09 -12.80
N LYS A 15 10.49 -23.42 -12.37
CA LYS A 15 10.15 -24.76 -11.86
C LYS A 15 10.15 -25.83 -12.98
N ALA A 16 9.78 -25.44 -14.20
CA ALA A 16 9.70 -26.34 -15.36
C ALA A 16 11.05 -26.61 -16.04
N SER A 17 12.05 -25.75 -15.84
CA SER A 17 13.36 -25.88 -16.46
C SER A 17 14.11 -27.16 -16.03
N ARG A 18 14.67 -27.91 -16.99
CA ARG A 18 15.29 -29.23 -16.78
C ARG A 18 16.83 -29.19 -16.71
N THR A 19 17.49 -28.23 -17.37
CA THR A 19 18.96 -28.13 -17.42
C THR A 19 19.49 -26.97 -16.56
N ARG A 20 20.71 -27.12 -16.03
CA ARG A 20 21.31 -26.11 -15.12
C ARG A 20 21.49 -24.74 -15.78
N ALA A 21 21.88 -24.71 -17.06
CA ALA A 21 22.05 -23.47 -17.82
C ALA A 21 20.71 -22.73 -18.05
N ALA A 22 19.66 -23.46 -18.44
CA ALA A 22 18.33 -22.86 -18.63
C ALA A 22 17.75 -22.33 -17.31
N LYS A 23 18.01 -23.00 -16.17
CA LYS A 23 17.63 -22.49 -14.84
C LYS A 23 18.35 -21.19 -14.50
N ALA A 24 19.64 -21.07 -14.82
CA ALA A 24 20.41 -19.86 -14.53
C ALA A 24 19.85 -18.64 -15.29
N ASN A 25 19.55 -18.80 -16.59
CA ASN A 25 19.00 -17.72 -17.40
C ASN A 25 17.62 -17.27 -16.87
N VAL A 26 16.69 -18.21 -16.64
CA VAL A 26 15.35 -17.88 -16.14
C VAL A 26 15.39 -17.28 -14.72
N GLN A 27 16.36 -17.69 -13.90
CA GLN A 27 16.56 -17.12 -12.56
C GLN A 27 17.05 -15.67 -12.64
N GLU A 28 17.93 -15.35 -13.58
CA GLU A 28 18.41 -13.98 -13.79
C GLU A 28 17.24 -13.04 -14.15
N ASP A 29 16.43 -13.44 -15.14
CA ASP A 29 15.23 -12.71 -15.56
C ASP A 29 14.25 -12.50 -14.40
N TYR A 30 13.92 -13.57 -13.67
CA TYR A 30 13.02 -13.50 -12.49
C TYR A 30 13.57 -12.55 -11.42
N THR A 31 14.88 -12.57 -11.14
CA THR A 31 15.46 -11.66 -10.14
C THR A 31 15.45 -10.21 -10.59
N GLY A 32 15.58 -9.94 -11.89
CA GLY A 32 15.42 -8.59 -12.45
C GLY A 32 14.02 -8.06 -12.21
N LYS A 33 13.00 -8.84 -12.59
CA LYS A 33 11.59 -8.44 -12.43
C LYS A 33 11.15 -8.36 -10.97
N ASP A 34 11.57 -9.29 -10.11
CA ASP A 34 11.25 -9.25 -8.68
C ASP A 34 11.81 -7.97 -8.01
N LYS A 35 13.01 -7.54 -8.40
CA LYS A 35 13.59 -6.26 -7.94
C LYS A 35 12.75 -5.06 -8.38
N GLU A 36 12.27 -5.05 -9.62
CA GLU A 36 11.43 -3.97 -10.15
C GLU A 36 10.08 -3.89 -9.43
N VAL A 37 9.39 -5.03 -9.28
CA VAL A 37 8.13 -5.10 -8.53
C VAL A 37 8.32 -4.61 -7.09
N ASN A 38 9.38 -5.06 -6.41
CA ASN A 38 9.70 -4.62 -5.07
C ASN A 38 10.04 -3.11 -5.00
N LYS A 39 10.63 -2.54 -6.04
CA LYS A 39 10.86 -1.09 -6.14
C LYS A 39 9.55 -0.33 -6.29
N SER A 40 8.63 -0.82 -7.13
CA SER A 40 7.27 -0.25 -7.27
C SER A 40 6.52 -0.28 -5.96
N ILE A 41 6.47 -1.43 -5.27
CA ILE A 41 5.77 -1.56 -3.98
C ILE A 41 6.31 -0.57 -2.94
N ARG A 42 7.64 -0.38 -2.88
CA ARG A 42 8.24 0.61 -1.97
C ARG A 42 7.91 2.05 -2.36
N LYS A 43 7.77 2.34 -3.65
CA LYS A 43 7.33 3.65 -4.14
C LYS A 43 5.86 3.89 -3.76
N ASP A 44 4.97 2.97 -4.11
CA ASP A 44 3.53 3.11 -3.82
C ASP A 44 3.25 3.28 -2.33
N LYS A 45 3.99 2.58 -1.46
CA LYS A 45 3.92 2.78 0.00
C LYS A 45 4.32 4.19 0.43
N ARG A 46 5.39 4.75 -0.15
CA ARG A 46 5.83 6.12 0.14
C ARG A 46 4.82 7.13 -0.38
N ASP A 47 4.37 6.98 -1.61
CA ASP A 47 3.35 7.84 -2.23
C ASP A 47 2.05 7.83 -1.40
N HIS A 48 1.65 6.67 -0.86
CA HIS A 48 0.50 6.58 0.04
C HIS A 48 0.71 7.37 1.35
N ILE A 49 1.88 7.24 2.00
CA ILE A 49 2.20 7.97 3.23
C ILE A 49 2.28 9.48 2.96
N ASP A 50 2.91 9.90 1.86
CA ASP A 50 3.04 11.31 1.49
C ASP A 50 1.67 11.95 1.23
N ASN A 51 0.75 11.22 0.58
CA ASN A 51 -0.62 11.66 0.39
C ASN A 51 -1.37 11.83 1.73
N LEU A 52 -1.20 10.90 2.67
CA LEU A 52 -1.77 11.04 4.02
C LEU A 52 -1.19 12.27 4.73
N VAL A 53 0.12 12.49 4.66
CA VAL A 53 0.76 13.68 5.26
C VAL A 53 0.23 14.97 4.63
N LYS A 54 0.01 15.00 3.31
CA LYS A 54 -0.59 16.14 2.61
C LYS A 54 -2.00 16.44 3.14
N GLN A 55 -2.85 15.41 3.27
CA GLN A 55 -4.18 15.55 3.85
C GLN A 55 -4.14 16.08 5.28
N ALA A 56 -3.19 15.62 6.10
CA ALA A 56 -3.01 16.14 7.46
C ALA A 56 -2.67 17.64 7.47
N LYS A 57 -1.77 18.08 6.57
CA LYS A 57 -1.40 19.51 6.47
C LYS A 57 -2.58 20.38 6.04
N GLU A 58 -3.37 19.91 5.07
CA GLU A 58 -4.57 20.62 4.60
C GLU A 58 -5.61 20.73 5.73
N ALA A 59 -5.90 19.64 6.44
CA ALA A 59 -6.83 19.63 7.57
C ALA A 59 -6.36 20.54 8.71
N ALA A 60 -5.06 20.57 9.02
CA ALA A 60 -4.49 21.48 10.02
C ALA A 60 -4.63 22.95 9.60
N GLY A 61 -4.40 23.27 8.32
CA GLY A 61 -4.58 24.63 7.78
C GLY A 61 -6.03 25.11 7.80
N GLN A 62 -6.99 24.18 7.62
CA GLN A 62 -8.43 24.48 7.69
C GLN A 62 -8.98 24.49 9.13
N GLY A 63 -8.18 24.11 10.14
CA GLY A 63 -8.65 23.93 11.52
C GLY A 63 -9.56 22.71 11.72
N ASN A 64 -9.63 21.78 10.76
CA ASN A 64 -10.42 20.56 10.86
C ASN A 64 -9.68 19.51 11.71
N LEU A 65 -9.82 19.64 13.03
CA LEU A 65 -9.18 18.75 14.00
C LEU A 65 -9.63 17.29 13.88
N ARG A 66 -10.88 17.05 13.45
CA ARG A 66 -11.43 15.71 13.29
C ARG A 66 -10.70 14.94 12.20
N GLU A 67 -10.54 15.55 11.03
CA GLU A 67 -9.81 14.94 9.91
C GLU A 67 -8.32 14.80 10.22
N LEU A 68 -7.71 15.83 10.83
CA LEU A 68 -6.32 15.78 11.26
C LEU A 68 -6.07 14.57 12.19
N TYR A 69 -6.93 14.37 13.20
CA TYR A 69 -6.83 13.23 14.11
C TYR A 69 -6.97 11.89 13.38
N MET A 70 -7.98 11.74 12.51
CA MET A 70 -8.18 10.52 11.74
C MET A 70 -6.98 10.17 10.85
N VAL A 71 -6.38 11.16 10.19
CA VAL A 71 -5.21 10.96 9.33
C VAL A 71 -3.97 10.60 10.14
N ILE A 72 -3.73 11.25 11.28
CA ILE A 72 -2.65 10.91 12.22
C ILE A 72 -2.81 9.48 12.75
N MET A 73 -4.03 9.03 13.02
CA MET A 73 -4.30 7.65 13.44
C MET A 73 -3.97 6.63 12.33
N LYS A 74 -4.32 6.94 11.07
CA LYS A 74 -3.97 6.12 9.91
C LYS A 74 -2.45 6.03 9.73
N LEU A 75 -1.74 7.16 9.83
CA LEU A 75 -0.27 7.22 9.77
C LEU A 75 0.40 6.43 10.90
N SER A 76 -0.17 6.49 12.11
CA SER A 76 0.38 5.79 13.28
C SER A 76 0.15 4.27 13.24
N ASN A 77 -0.54 3.74 12.23
CA ASN A 77 -0.99 2.36 12.14
C ASN A 77 -1.77 1.90 13.40
N LYS A 78 -2.34 2.85 14.13
CA LYS A 78 -3.16 2.67 15.34
C LYS A 78 -4.64 2.85 15.03
N PHE A 79 -5.01 2.82 13.76
CA PHE A 79 -6.41 2.90 13.33
C PHE A 79 -7.14 1.61 13.71
N GLN A 80 -7.45 1.47 14.99
CA GLN A 80 -8.60 0.72 15.44
C GLN A 80 -9.81 1.52 14.92
N GLN A 81 -10.72 0.87 14.19
CA GLN A 81 -11.88 1.55 13.61
C GLN A 81 -12.86 1.96 14.72
N THR A 82 -12.52 3.02 15.43
CA THR A 82 -13.30 3.63 16.52
C THR A 82 -14.12 4.81 16.03
N TYR A 83 -14.52 4.81 14.74
CA TYR A 83 -15.51 5.75 14.24
C TYR A 83 -16.84 5.48 14.95
N LYS A 84 -17.02 6.12 16.10
CA LYS A 84 -18.34 6.34 16.69
C LYS A 84 -18.87 7.59 16.01
N PRO A 85 -19.96 7.51 15.24
CA PRO A 85 -20.65 8.71 14.83
C PRO A 85 -20.96 9.58 16.06
N GLU A 86 -20.77 10.89 15.94
CA GLU A 86 -21.19 11.81 16.98
C GLU A 86 -22.71 11.71 17.12
N LYS A 87 -23.15 11.38 18.33
CA LYS A 87 -24.56 11.22 18.67
C LYS A 87 -24.99 12.39 19.54
N ASP A 88 -26.13 12.98 19.21
CA ASP A 88 -26.81 13.90 20.12
C ASP A 88 -27.25 13.16 21.40
N LYS A 89 -27.68 13.89 22.44
CA LYS A 89 -28.23 13.36 23.71
C LYS A 89 -29.35 12.34 23.47
N ASN A 90 -30.05 12.44 22.35
CA ASN A 90 -31.11 11.54 21.90
C ASN A 90 -30.61 10.34 21.08
N ARG A 91 -29.30 10.07 21.04
CA ARG A 91 -28.63 8.98 20.28
C ARG A 91 -28.75 9.07 18.75
N ASN A 92 -29.22 10.19 18.21
CA ASN A 92 -29.33 10.42 16.77
C ASN A 92 -27.98 10.86 16.19
N LEU A 93 -27.71 10.39 14.97
CA LEU A 93 -26.55 10.79 14.17
C LEU A 93 -26.64 12.28 13.87
N LEU A 94 -25.62 13.06 14.26
CA LEU A 94 -25.48 14.42 13.76
C LEU A 94 -25.05 14.33 12.29
N GLN A 95 -25.96 14.68 11.37
CA GLN A 95 -25.75 14.79 9.94
C GLN A 95 -25.34 16.21 9.56
#